data_AF-A0AAU7AWD7-F1
#
_entry.id   AF-A0AAU7AWD7-F1
#
_cell.length_a   1.000
_cell.length_b   1.000
_cell.length_c   1.000
_cell.angle_alpha   90.00
_cell.angle_beta   90.00
_cell.angle_gamma   90.00
#
_symmetry.space_group_name_H-M   'P 1'
#
loop_
_entity.id
_entity.type
_entity.pdbx_description
1 polymer ?
#
loop_
_entity_poly.entity_id
_entity_poly.type
_entity_poly.pdbx_seq_one_letter_code
_entity_poly.pdbx_strand_id
1 'polypeptide(L)' 'MSSKILDDVDDPLVFPLLTAAEVGRDLLGGVPAKTVHLYAREGRLPCVWIGKHQRFNRPSVERTLKSLARTGRRL' A
#
# COMPACT_ATOMS: atom_id res chain seq x y z
N MET A 1 25.66 4.93 -30.86
CA MET A 1 24.22 4.59 -30.82
C MET A 1 23.96 3.74 -29.59
N SER A 2 22.80 3.94 -28.96
CA SER A 2 22.28 3.24 -27.78
C SER A 2 22.69 3.77 -26.41
N SER A 3 22.25 4.98 -26.11
CA SER A 3 21.91 5.38 -24.75
C SER A 3 20.54 4.78 -24.39
N LYS A 4 20.51 3.63 -23.72
CA LYS A 4 19.30 3.10 -23.05
C LYS A 4 19.55 3.08 -21.54
N ILE A 5 19.49 4.26 -20.93
CA ILE A 5 19.39 4.45 -19.48
C ILE A 5 18.34 5.53 -19.31
N LEU A 6 17.07 5.15 -19.42
CA LEU A 6 15.89 6.02 -19.22
C LEU A 6 14.64 5.19 -18.89
N ASP A 7 14.82 4.02 -18.26
CA ASP A 7 13.71 3.23 -17.69
C ASP A 7 13.71 3.23 -16.14
N ASP A 8 14.57 4.05 -15.52
CA ASP A 8 14.56 4.34 -14.06
C ASP A 8 13.71 5.59 -13.76
N VAL A 9 12.59 5.77 -14.44
CA VAL A 9 11.61 6.78 -14.03
C VAL A 9 10.69 6.13 -13.01
N ASP A 10 11.16 6.05 -11.76
CA ASP A 10 10.31 6.01 -10.58
C ASP A 10 9.57 7.35 -10.55
N ASP A 11 8.55 7.50 -11.41
CA ASP A 11 7.71 8.70 -11.43
C ASP A 11 6.93 8.69 -10.11
N PRO A 12 7.23 9.58 -9.17
CA PRO A 12 6.66 9.51 -7.82
C PRO A 12 5.16 9.85 -7.81
N LEU A 13 4.57 10.15 -8.98
CA LEU A 13 3.20 10.61 -9.13
C LEU A 13 2.26 9.56 -9.74
N VAL A 14 2.75 8.37 -10.14
CA VAL A 14 1.91 7.29 -10.71
C VAL A 14 2.07 5.97 -9.95
N PHE A 15 2.06 6.02 -8.62
CA PHE A 15 1.98 4.77 -7.85
C PHE A 15 0.57 4.16 -7.96
N PRO A 16 0.44 2.87 -8.31
CA PRO A 16 -0.86 2.23 -8.42
C PRO A 16 -1.57 2.25 -7.07
N LEU A 17 -2.77 2.83 -7.07
CA LEU A 17 -3.67 2.82 -5.93
C LEU A 17 -4.33 1.45 -5.82
N LEU A 18 -4.03 0.75 -4.73
CA LEU A 18 -4.57 -0.56 -4.45
C LEU A 18 -5.95 -0.47 -3.81
N THR A 19 -6.77 -1.46 -4.11
CA THR A 19 -7.98 -1.80 -3.37
C THR A 19 -7.62 -2.50 -2.05
N ALA A 20 -8.57 -2.54 -1.11
CA ALA A 20 -8.41 -3.32 0.12
C ALA A 20 -8.16 -4.81 -0.15
N ALA A 21 -8.75 -5.37 -1.22
CA ALA A 21 -8.55 -6.76 -1.60
C ALA A 21 -7.11 -7.02 -2.10
N GLU A 22 -6.57 -6.13 -2.93
CA GLU A 22 -5.19 -6.23 -3.42
C GLU A 22 -4.18 -6.06 -2.29
N VAL A 23 -4.40 -5.13 -1.36
CA VAL A 23 -3.55 -5.01 -0.16
C VAL A 23 -3.57 -6.30 0.65
N GLY A 24 -4.77 -6.86 0.88
CA GLY A 24 -4.94 -8.11 1.60
C GLY A 24 -4.18 -9.28 0.98
N ARG A 25 -4.32 -9.45 -0.33
CA ARG A 25 -3.68 -10.52 -1.10
C ARG A 25 -2.18 -10.31 -1.24
N ASP A 26 -1.76 -9.13 -1.69
CA ASP A 26 -0.39 -8.91 -2.19
C ASP A 26 0.57 -8.47 -1.07
N LEU A 27 0.07 -7.82 -0.01
CA LEU A 27 0.92 -7.20 1.03
C LEU A 27 0.74 -7.82 2.42
N LEU A 28 -0.39 -8.46 2.69
CA LEU A 28 -0.72 -8.99 4.01
C LEU A 28 -0.84 -10.52 4.05
N GLY A 29 -0.52 -11.22 2.95
CA GLY A 29 -0.50 -12.68 2.92
C GLY A 29 -1.89 -13.32 2.96
N GLY A 30 -2.88 -12.71 2.31
CA GLY A 30 -4.24 -13.26 2.19
C GLY A 30 -5.24 -12.74 3.22
N VAL A 31 -4.99 -11.56 3.81
CA VAL A 31 -5.94 -10.94 4.73
C VAL A 31 -7.22 -10.50 3.99
N PRO A 32 -8.43 -10.78 4.51
CA PRO A 32 -9.67 -10.34 3.87
C PRO A 32 -9.79 -8.81 3.77
N ALA A 33 -10.36 -8.31 2.66
CA ALA A 33 -10.56 -6.87 2.43
C ALA A 33 -11.30 -6.16 3.58
N LYS A 34 -12.26 -6.83 4.22
CA LYS A 34 -12.99 -6.30 5.38
C LYS A 34 -12.06 -5.99 6.55
N THR A 35 -11.08 -6.87 6.80
CA THR A 35 -10.06 -6.68 7.83
C THR A 35 -9.11 -5.55 7.45
N VAL A 36 -8.76 -5.42 6.17
CA VAL A 36 -7.96 -4.27 5.68
C VAL A 36 -8.71 -2.94 5.90
N HIS A 37 -10.01 -2.89 5.63
CA HIS A 37 -10.83 -1.72 5.94
C HIS A 37 -10.88 -1.41 7.43
N LEU A 38 -10.91 -2.44 8.29
CA LEU A 38 -10.82 -2.27 9.73
C LEU A 38 -9.49 -1.65 10.14
N TYR A 39 -8.36 -2.16 9.64
CA TYR A 39 -7.04 -1.59 9.89
C TYR A 39 -6.90 -0.15 9.42
N ALA A 40 -7.49 0.18 8.26
CA ALA A 40 -7.54 1.55 7.76
C ALA A 40 -8.36 2.46 8.68
N ARG A 41 -9.52 1.98 9.14
CA ARG A 41 -10.40 2.70 10.08
C ARG A 41 -9.74 2.91 11.45
N GLU A 42 -8.94 1.96 11.91
CA GLU A 42 -8.16 2.05 13.14
C GLU A 42 -6.88 2.91 12.99
N GLY A 43 -6.60 3.46 11.81
CA GLY A 43 -5.41 4.26 11.53
C GLY A 43 -4.11 3.44 11.46
N ARG A 44 -4.20 2.11 11.37
CA ARG A 44 -3.05 1.18 11.33
C ARG A 44 -2.50 1.02 9.91
N LEU A 45 -3.30 1.32 8.89
CA LEU A 45 -2.89 1.37 7.49
C LEU A 45 -3.23 2.72 6.87
N PRO A 46 -2.28 3.38 6.17
CA PRO A 46 -2.56 4.63 5.49
C PRO A 46 -3.48 4.39 4.29
N CYS A 47 -4.56 5.16 4.21
CA CYS A 47 -5.49 5.13 3.09
C CYS A 47 -5.86 6.54 2.64
N VAL A 48 -6.32 6.64 1.40
CA VAL A 48 -6.90 7.85 0.81
C VAL A 48 -8.33 7.55 0.38
N TRP A 49 -9.21 8.53 0.51
CA TRP A 49 -10.59 8.43 0.05
C TRP A 49 -10.72 9.00 -1.35
N ILE A 50 -11.23 8.21 -2.28
CA ILE A 50 -11.60 8.64 -3.63
C ILE A 50 -13.10 8.38 -3.79
N GLY A 51 -13.89 9.44 -3.64
CA GLY A 51 -15.33 9.35 -3.48
C GLY A 51 -15.69 8.49 -2.27
N LYS A 52 -16.45 7.42 -2.50
CA LYS A 52 -16.89 6.47 -1.45
C LYS A 52 -15.90 5.31 -1.22
N HIS A 53 -14.80 5.26 -1.97
CA HIS A 53 -13.88 4.13 -1.95
C HIS A 53 -12.58 4.49 -1.23
N GLN A 54 -12.15 3.62 -0.33
CA GLN A 54 -10.80 3.66 0.23
C GLN A 54 -9.82 3.05 -0.76
N ARG A 55 -8.71 3.76 -0.98
CA ARG A 55 -7.58 3.35 -1.80
C ARG A 55 -6.29 3.42 -1.01
N PHE A 56 -5.33 2.60 -1.40
CA PHE A 56 -4.10 2.40 -0.66
C PHE A 56 -2.91 2.65 -1.58
N ASN A 57 -2.10 3.65 -1.24
CA ASN A 57 -0.83 3.87 -1.92
C ASN A 57 0.15 2.77 -1.49
N ARG A 58 0.61 1.95 -2.44
CA ARG A 58 1.50 0.81 -2.16
C ARG A 58 2.76 1.22 -1.37
N PRO A 59 3.58 2.20 -1.81
CA PRO A 59 4.76 2.63 -1.05
C PRO A 59 4.46 3.03 0.40
N SER A 60 3.32 3.70 0.62
CA SER A 60 2.90 4.15 1.95
C SER A 60 2.54 2.97 2.85
N VAL A 61 1.77 2.02 2.33
CA VAL A 61 1.42 0.78 3.06
C VAL A 61 2.68 0.00 3.41
N GLU A 62 3.56 -0.25 2.44
CA GLU A 62 4.80 -0.99 2.66
C GLU A 62 5.71 -0.33 3.69
N ARG A 63 5.82 1.01 3.67
CA ARG A 63 6.58 1.76 4.68
C ARG A 63 6.01 1.55 6.08
N THR A 64 4.69 1.59 6.22
CA THR A 64 4.02 1.33 7.50
C THR A 64 4.25 -0.11 7.97
N LEU A 65 4.11 -1.10 7.09
CA LEU A 65 4.36 -2.51 7.41
C LEU A 65 5.80 -2.73 7.87
N LYS A 66 6.78 -2.17 7.15
CA LYS A 66 8.20 -2.21 7.54
C LYS A 66 8.43 -1.55 8.90
N SER A 67 7.73 -0.45 9.19
CA SER A 67 7.84 0.23 10.49
C SER A 67 7.28 -0.61 11.63
N LEU A 68 6.10 -1.22 11.42
CA LEU A 68 5.45 -2.10 12.39
C LEU A 68 6.33 -3.32 12.71
N ALA A 69 6.90 -3.95 11.68
CA ALA A 69 7.82 -5.07 11.84
C ALA A 69 9.07 -4.70 12.66
N ARG A 70 9.65 -3.51 12.43
CA ARG A 70 10.79 -3.00 13.21
C ARG A 70 10.47 -2.76 14.69
N THR A 71 9.24 -2.34 14.99
CA THR A 71 8.77 -2.13 16.37
C THR A 71 8.27 -3.42 17.03
N GLY A 72 8.33 -4.56 16.35
CA GLY A 72 7.81 -5.85 16.85
C GLY A 72 6.28 -5.90 16.94
N ARG A 73 5.58 -4.95 16.31
CA ARG A 73 4.12 -4.82 16.38
C ARG A 73 3.51 -5.43 15.11
N ARG A 74 2.58 -6.36 15.27
CA ARG A 74 1.82 -6.94 14.13
C ARG A 74 0.51 -6.17 13.90
N LEU A 75 -0.03 -6.28 12.69
CA LEU A 75 -1.39 -5.84 12.33
C LEU A 75 -2.44 -6.76 12.95
#